data_AF-A0A6G2KGX4-F1
#
_entry.id   AF-A0A6G2KGX4-F1
#
_cell.length_a   1.000
_cell.length_b   1.000
_cell.length_c   1.000
_cell.angle_alpha   90.00
_cell.angle_beta   90.00
_cell.angle_gamma   90.00
#
_symmetry.space_group_name_H-M   'P 1'
#
loop_
_entity.id
_entity.type
_entity.pdbx_description
1 polymer ?
#
loop_
_entity_poly.entity_id
_entity_poly.type
_entity_poly.pdbx_seq_one_letter_code
_entity_poly.pdbx_strand_id
1 'polypeptide(L)' 'MTRWKKDETEFVVSLFINKSRGSMCVVPKPIVDLLGEPKSLTFIVKNGRVTVEAHGKIPA' A
#
# COMPACT_ATOMS: atom_id res chain seq x y z
N MET A 1 12.30 -9.89 6.42
CA MET A 1 11.36 -9.30 5.44
C MET A 1 10.30 -10.34 5.15
N THR A 2 9.02 -10.02 5.37
CA THR A 2 7.90 -10.89 5.02
C THR A 2 7.98 -11.21 3.53
N ARG A 3 8.24 -12.48 3.20
CA ARG A 3 8.25 -12.97 1.82
C ARG A 3 6.80 -13.16 1.42
N TRP A 4 6.18 -12.11 0.90
CA TRP A 4 4.85 -12.19 0.30
C TRP A 4 4.90 -13.18 -0.85
N LYS A 5 3.96 -14.13 -0.90
CA LYS A 5 3.87 -15.08 -2.01
C LYS A 5 3.31 -14.37 -3.23
N LYS A 6 3.67 -14.85 -4.42
CA LYS A 6 3.24 -14.26 -5.69
C LYS A 6 1.71 -14.37 -5.91
N ASP A 7 1.08 -15.34 -5.25
CA ASP A 7 -0.32 -15.72 -5.48
C ASP A 7 -1.21 -15.38 -4.26
N GLU A 8 -0.67 -14.65 -3.27
CA GLU A 8 -1.44 -14.17 -2.12
C GLU A 8 -2.46 -13.12 -2.55
N THR A 9 -3.71 -13.30 -2.13
CA THR A 9 -4.81 -12.35 -2.38
C THR A 9 -5.15 -11.51 -1.15
N GLU A 10 -4.56 -11.83 0.00
CA GLU A 10 -4.79 -11.15 1.28
C GLU A 10 -3.46 -10.80 1.94
N PHE A 11 -3.34 -9.56 2.42
CA PHE A 11 -2.11 -9.04 2.99
C PHE A 11 -2.40 -8.38 4.34
N VAL A 12 -2.06 -9.07 5.43
CA VAL A 12 -2.17 -8.51 6.78
C VAL A 12 -0.90 -7.73 7.10
N VAL A 13 -1.03 -6.42 7.28
CA VAL A 13 0.10 -5.52 7.62
C VAL A 13 -0.10 -4.89 8.99
N SER A 14 1.01 -4.76 9.73
CA SER A 14 1.02 -4.04 11.00
C SER A 14 1.24 -2.54 10.80
N LEU A 15 0.56 -1.74 11.62
CA LEU A 15 0.84 -0.31 11.73
C LEU A 15 1.99 -0.07 12.72
N PHE A 16 2.80 0.94 12.43
CA PHE A 16 3.79 1.48 13.35
C PHE A 16 3.71 3.00 13.38
N ILE A 17 4.08 3.60 14.52
CA ILE A 17 4.03 5.05 14.70
C ILE A 17 5.37 5.66 14.28
N ASN A 18 5.33 6.52 13.28
CA ASN A 18 6.42 7.43 12.97
C ASN A 18 6.19 8.77 13.66
N LYS A 19 7.16 9.24 14.46
CA LYS A 19 7.01 10.47 15.26
C LYS A 19 6.68 11.73 14.43
N SER A 20 7.14 11.82 13.19
CA SER A 20 6.91 13.00 12.34
C SER A 20 5.80 12.82 11.32
N ARG A 21 5.39 11.58 11.04
CA ARG A 21 4.45 11.26 9.95
C ARG A 21 3.20 10.50 10.38
N GLY A 22 3.06 10.21 11.67
CA GLY A 22 1.90 9.49 12.23
C GLY A 22 1.96 7.98 11.97
N SER A 23 0.79 7.35 11.92
CA SER A 23 0.67 5.91 11.65
C SER A 23 1.08 5.57 10.22
N MET A 24 1.97 4.58 10.09
CA MET A 24 2.47 4.11 8.79
C MET A 24 2.41 2.59 8.72
N CYS A 25 2.34 2.05 7.50
CA CYS A 25 2.59 0.66 7.19
C CYS A 25 3.50 0.53 5.97
N VAL A 26 4.05 -0.66 5.78
CA VAL A 26 4.73 -1.02 4.54
C VAL A 26 3.69 -1.57 3.57
N VAL A 27 3.60 -0.99 2.38
CA VAL A 27 2.76 -1.54 1.31
C VAL A 27 3.46 -2.78 0.74
N PRO A 28 2.80 -3.96 0.72
CA PRO A 28 3.36 -5.17 0.13
C PRO A 28 3.80 -4.97 -1.32
N LYS A 29 4.97 -5.49 -1.69
CA LYS A 29 5.49 -5.40 -3.07
C LYS A 29 4.50 -5.92 -4.12
N PRO A 30 3.80 -7.06 -3.92
CA PRO A 30 2.79 -7.51 -4.90
C PRO A 30 1.70 -6.48 -5.17
N ILE A 31 1.29 -5.68 -4.19
CA ILE A 31 0.31 -4.60 -4.38
C ILE A 31 0.93 -3.44 -5.18
N VAL A 32 2.18 -3.06 -4.86
CA VAL A 32 2.90 -2.00 -5.60
C VAL A 32 3.07 -2.39 -7.07
N ASP A 33 3.47 -3.64 -7.33
CA ASP A 33 3.67 -4.19 -8.67
C ASP A 33 2.34 -4.27 -9.43
N LEU A 34 1.26 -4.73 -8.78
CA LEU A 34 -0.10 -4.77 -9.34
C LEU A 34 -0.59 -3.37 -9.76
N LEU A 35 -0.27 -2.35 -8.96
CA LEU A 35 -0.63 -0.96 -9.22
C LEU A 35 0.31 -0.24 -10.22
N GLY A 36 1.33 -0.95 -10.75
CA GLY A 36 2.24 -0.41 -11.75
C GLY A 36 3.27 0.61 -11.21
N GLU A 37 3.80 0.35 -10.01
CA GLU A 37 4.82 1.17 -9.33
C GLU A 37 4.41 2.64 -9.16
N PRO A 38 3.29 2.91 -8.46
CA PRO A 38 2.78 4.26 -8.31
C PRO A 38 3.69 5.15 -7.47
N LYS A 39 3.74 6.43 -7.82
CA LYS A 39 4.47 7.45 -7.03
C LYS A 39 3.71 7.82 -5.75
N SER A 40 2.39 7.78 -5.78
CA SER A 40 1.53 8.12 -4.65
C SER A 40 0.24 7.31 -4.66
N LEU A 41 -0.36 7.13 -3.48
CA LEU A 41 -1.64 6.47 -3.29
C LEU A 41 -2.65 7.46 -2.67
N THR A 42 -3.88 7.43 -3.16
CA THR A 42 -5.02 8.14 -2.57
C THR A 42 -5.90 7.14 -1.83
N PHE A 43 -6.19 7.39 -0.56
CA PHE A 43 -7.17 6.63 0.20
C PHE A 43 -8.54 7.29 0.08
N ILE A 44 -9.54 6.56 -0.39
CA ILE A 44 -10.91 7.04 -0.57
C ILE A 44 -11.79 6.32 0.45
N VAL A 45 -12.46 7.07 1.31
CA VAL A 45 -13.35 6.54 2.35
C VAL A 45 -14.79 6.70 1.90
N LYS A 46 -15.50 5.58 1.70
CA LYS A 46 -16.93 5.58 1.33
C LYS A 46 -17.64 4.42 2.01
N ASN A 47 -18.76 4.71 2.67
CA ASN A 47 -19.61 3.71 3.34
C ASN A 47 -18.82 2.81 4.32
N GLY A 48 -17.91 3.40 5.10
CA GLY A 48 -17.07 2.68 6.06
C GLY A 48 -16.02 1.75 5.43
N ARG A 49 -15.85 1.80 4.11
CA ARG A 49 -14.80 1.08 3.38
C ARG A 49 -13.74 2.07 2.90
N VAL A 50 -12.50 1.62 2.88
CA VAL A 50 -11.37 2.35 2.30
C VAL A 50 -10.98 1.67 0.99
N THR A 51 -10.98 2.42 -0.10
CA THR A 51 -10.40 1.99 -1.38
C THR A 51 -9.11 2.78 -1.64
N VAL A 52 -8.21 2.23 -2.44
CA VAL A 52 -6.93 2.85 -2.76
C VAL A 52 -6.84 3.07 -4.25
N GLU A 53 -6.48 4.29 -4.66
CA GLU A 53 -6.18 4.62 -6.05
C GLU A 53 -4.70 4.99 -6.21
N ALA A 54 -4.11 4.56 -7.33
CA ALA A 54 -2.71 4.76 -7.66
C ALA A 54 -2.52 5.94 -8.61
N HIS A 55 -1.52 6.79 -8.34
CA HIS A 55 -1.23 7.95 -9.19
C HIS A 55 0.27 8.09 -9.52
N GLY A 56 0.53 8.48 -10.77
CA GLY A 56 1.86 8.63 -11.32
C GLY A 56 2.60 7.29 -11.46
N LYS A 57 3.83 7.35 -11.97
CA LYS A 57 4.79 6.24 -11.95
C LYS A 57 6.10 6.76 -11.37
N ILE A 58 6.75 5.96 -10.54
CA ILE A 58 8.15 6.24 -10.18
C ILE A 58 8.97 5.88 -11.43
N PRO A 59 9.73 6.80 -12.03
CA PRO A 59 10.60 6.45 -13.16
C PRO A 59 11.63 5.41 -12.70
N ALA A 60 11.83 4.40 -13.55
CA ALA A 60 12.76 3.29 -13.35
C ALA A 60 14.21 3.75 -13.16
#